data_AF-A0A1Q2CK19-F1
#
_entry.id   AF-A0A1Q2CK19-F1
#
_cell.length_a   1.000
_cell.length_b   1.000
_cell.length_c   1.000
_cell.angle_alpha   90.00
_cell.angle_beta   90.00
_cell.angle_gamma   90.00
#
_symmetry.space_group_name_H-M   'P 1'
#
loop_
_entity.id
_entity.type
_entity.pdbx_description
1 polymer ?
#
loop_
_entity_poly.entity_id
_entity_poly.type
_entity_poly.pdbx_seq_one_letter_code
_entity_poly.pdbx_strand_id
1 'polypeptide(L)'
;MSVTDPRFGEMGVVDEKQLKLLMKDWRRGRADRNLGQVLSDGYVMVFSIVLIGAMIISSIVQAQQVVAVCDTDGCLAARGLLPWAAVAGVLAATLVLARMFGPIVASAAEGFWLMDGPTDRRKLLAGRLVAAISLALVAGALLGALIAALTGSPLAAIGIWALAGGLGSAGLLAFAAAEQGLDRTWIITAVQWVIGAVAIATLVALVGGAAGWFSLGGLTTLSVELAFIVAGVGLVLMLVAGYIAYLRLRGVRRQRVTSGGSLLSGLQGAAFALEFALIRDILVESKSKQRGHVSPTRGVGFGTTALIMRDVQRLWRQPLPLLILAATVIVPYAIQALGLAALNPPISALVLMTALIPFMNSLRVLTRTKGLQRCFPFDPSKIKTAAMVVPAILALLWAIAAFPAFLGLAGGIKAAPTDAASAALVTGIAGFLAAVRWISAKPADYSGPIVATGFGAMPPGLMFSLLRGFDMVALVTLPIVFGWSPWISLVIAAIAFGFLRSGLDKESMMEQQEELKRQQEEEKQRRAGTLPGKEKIQVQRKR
;
A
#
# COMPACT_ATOMS: atom_id res chain seq x y z
N MET A 1 -15.41 -28.81 -46.15
CA MET A 1 -15.94 -27.52 -45.66
C MET A 1 -15.90 -26.57 -46.83
N SER A 2 -17.06 -26.18 -47.36
CA SER A 2 -17.14 -25.29 -48.52
C SER A 2 -16.72 -23.88 -48.11
N VAL A 3 -16.06 -23.21 -49.06
CA VAL A 3 -15.31 -21.94 -48.99
C VAL A 3 -16.19 -20.70 -48.65
N THR A 4 -17.49 -20.89 -48.40
CA THR A 4 -18.50 -19.83 -48.38
C THR A 4 -19.58 -20.04 -47.31
N ASP A 5 -19.23 -20.47 -46.10
CA ASP A 5 -20.18 -20.41 -44.99
C ASP A 5 -20.29 -18.95 -44.51
N PRO A 6 -21.42 -18.25 -44.75
CA PRO A 6 -21.59 -16.83 -44.46
C PRO A 6 -21.49 -16.50 -42.96
N ARG A 7 -21.49 -17.52 -42.09
CA ARG A 7 -21.26 -17.37 -40.65
C ARG A 7 -19.85 -16.86 -40.31
N PHE A 8 -18.86 -17.06 -41.17
CA PHE A 8 -17.44 -16.80 -40.87
C PHE A 8 -16.82 -15.59 -41.59
N GLY A 9 -17.60 -14.81 -42.34
CA GLY A 9 -17.10 -13.62 -43.04
C GLY A 9 -16.15 -13.92 -44.21
N GLU A 10 -15.59 -12.88 -44.84
CA GLU A 10 -14.58 -13.04 -45.90
C GLU A 10 -13.31 -13.70 -45.35
N MET A 11 -12.88 -14.82 -45.93
CA MET A 11 -11.67 -15.52 -45.51
C MET A 11 -10.43 -14.64 -45.68
N GLY A 12 -9.65 -14.48 -44.61
CA GLY A 12 -8.42 -13.68 -44.58
C GLY A 12 -8.56 -12.31 -43.91
N VAL A 13 -9.78 -11.85 -43.61
CA VAL A 13 -10.04 -10.64 -42.82
C VAL A 13 -10.40 -11.04 -41.39
N VAL A 14 -9.66 -10.55 -40.40
CA VAL A 14 -9.93 -10.87 -39.00
C VAL A 14 -11.16 -10.11 -38.51
N ASP A 15 -12.21 -10.84 -38.10
CA ASP A 15 -13.35 -10.25 -37.37
C ASP A 15 -13.12 -10.31 -35.85
N GLU A 16 -12.87 -9.16 -35.24
CA GLU A 16 -12.64 -9.06 -33.79
C GLU A 16 -13.85 -9.47 -32.95
N LYS A 17 -15.07 -9.37 -33.50
CA LYS A 17 -16.29 -9.77 -32.80
C LYS A 17 -16.36 -11.30 -32.70
N GLN A 18 -16.12 -12.02 -33.80
CA GLN A 18 -16.03 -13.47 -33.80
C GLN A 18 -14.91 -13.96 -32.89
N LEU A 19 -13.75 -13.31 -32.93
CA LEU A 19 -12.61 -13.69 -32.09
C LEU A 19 -12.95 -13.55 -30.58
N LYS A 20 -13.66 -12.48 -30.18
CA LYS A 20 -14.16 -12.34 -28.81
C LYS A 20 -15.18 -13.42 -28.42
N LEU A 21 -16.05 -13.82 -29.34
CA LEU A 21 -17.01 -14.90 -29.11
C LEU A 21 -16.29 -16.24 -28.93
N LEU A 22 -15.32 -16.56 -29.79
CA LEU A 22 -14.47 -17.75 -29.65
C LEU A 22 -13.73 -17.78 -28.30
N MET A 23 -13.14 -16.66 -27.88
CA MET A 23 -12.50 -16.55 -26.57
C MET A 23 -13.48 -16.78 -25.42
N LYS A 24 -14.70 -16.23 -25.54
CA LYS A 24 -15.76 -16.39 -24.55
C LYS A 24 -16.21 -17.85 -24.45
N ASP A 25 -16.35 -18.53 -25.59
CA ASP A 25 -16.73 -19.93 -25.66
C ASP A 25 -15.65 -20.83 -25.09
N TRP A 26 -14.37 -20.59 -25.41
CA TRP A 26 -13.25 -21.31 -24.80
C TRP A 26 -13.16 -21.13 -23.29
N ARG A 27 -13.45 -19.93 -22.77
CA ARG A 27 -13.48 -19.68 -21.32
C ARG A 27 -14.66 -20.38 -20.64
N ARG A 28 -15.82 -20.43 -21.31
CA ARG A 28 -17.01 -21.13 -20.79
C ARG A 28 -16.87 -22.65 -20.87
N GLY A 29 -16.22 -23.18 -21.89
CA GLY A 29 -16.00 -24.61 -22.07
C GLY A 29 -15.05 -25.24 -21.04
N ARG A 30 -14.26 -24.42 -20.33
CA ARG A 30 -13.40 -24.83 -19.19
C ARG A 30 -13.94 -24.37 -17.84
N ALA A 31 -15.23 -24.02 -17.77
CA ALA A 31 -15.86 -23.66 -16.51
C ALA A 31 -16.45 -24.92 -15.88
N ASP A 32 -15.67 -25.56 -15.01
CA ASP A 32 -15.99 -26.87 -14.43
C ASP A 32 -17.00 -26.79 -13.27
N ARG A 33 -17.54 -25.60 -12.98
CA ARG A 33 -18.35 -25.33 -11.79
C ARG A 33 -19.81 -25.75 -11.97
N ASN A 34 -20.35 -26.46 -10.99
CA ASN A 34 -21.76 -26.85 -10.96
C ASN A 34 -22.65 -25.66 -10.53
N LEU A 35 -23.91 -25.63 -10.99
CA LEU A 35 -24.87 -24.55 -10.70
C LEU A 35 -25.06 -24.31 -9.20
N GLY A 36 -25.05 -25.38 -8.40
CA GLY A 36 -25.17 -25.28 -6.94
C GLY A 36 -23.97 -24.58 -6.28
N GLN A 37 -22.76 -24.78 -6.81
CA GLN A 37 -21.56 -24.05 -6.33
C GLN A 37 -21.66 -22.57 -6.67
N VAL A 38 -22.15 -22.23 -7.88
CA VAL A 38 -22.37 -20.85 -8.29
C VAL A 38 -23.41 -20.16 -7.40
N LEU A 39 -24.50 -20.86 -7.05
CA LEU A 39 -25.53 -20.33 -6.16
C LEU A 39 -25.02 -20.13 -4.72
N SER A 40 -24.26 -21.09 -4.20
CA SER A 40 -23.62 -20.98 -2.89
C SER A 40 -22.64 -19.81 -2.83
N ASP A 41 -21.77 -19.68 -3.83
CA ASP A 41 -20.83 -18.54 -3.94
C ASP A 41 -21.60 -17.21 -4.03
N GLY A 42 -22.70 -17.19 -4.81
CA GLY A 42 -23.58 -16.03 -4.94
C GLY A 42 -24.25 -15.63 -3.62
N TYR A 43 -24.76 -16.60 -2.86
CA TYR A 43 -25.32 -16.37 -1.53
C TYR A 43 -24.27 -15.81 -0.58
N VAL A 44 -23.09 -16.44 -0.48
CA VAL A 44 -22.01 -15.98 0.40
C VAL A 44 -21.57 -14.57 0.02
N MET A 45 -21.49 -14.26 -1.28
CA MET A 45 -21.17 -12.92 -1.77
C MET A 45 -22.22 -11.90 -1.34
N VAL A 46 -23.51 -12.16 -1.59
CA VAL A 46 -24.60 -11.24 -1.22
C VAL A 46 -24.66 -11.06 0.29
N PHE A 47 -24.62 -12.15 1.05
CA PHE A 47 -24.62 -12.11 2.51
C PHE A 47 -23.44 -11.30 3.05
N SER A 48 -22.25 -11.51 2.49
CA SER A 48 -21.04 -10.77 2.87
C SER A 48 -21.14 -9.28 2.53
N ILE A 49 -21.70 -8.93 1.36
CA ILE A 49 -21.96 -7.53 0.98
C ILE A 49 -22.94 -6.87 1.95
N VAL A 50 -24.04 -7.56 2.31
CA VAL A 50 -25.04 -7.03 3.24
C VAL A 50 -24.45 -6.85 4.63
N LEU A 51 -23.73 -7.84 5.15
CA LEU A 51 -23.13 -7.81 6.48
C LEU A 51 -22.06 -6.73 6.58
N ILE A 52 -21.12 -6.69 5.64
CA ILE A 52 -20.06 -5.67 5.59
C ILE A 52 -20.68 -4.29 5.39
N GLY A 53 -21.67 -4.17 4.50
CA GLY A 53 -22.41 -2.94 4.28
C GLY A 53 -23.09 -2.42 5.55
N ALA A 54 -23.77 -3.30 6.30
CA ALA A 54 -24.41 -2.95 7.56
C ALA A 54 -23.40 -2.50 8.63
N MET A 55 -22.26 -3.19 8.75
CA MET A 55 -21.18 -2.80 9.68
C MET A 55 -20.60 -1.42 9.34
N ILE A 56 -20.36 -1.16 8.05
CA ILE A 56 -19.85 0.13 7.57
C ILE A 56 -20.88 1.24 7.86
N ILE A 57 -22.15 1.03 7.52
CA ILE A 57 -23.22 2.01 7.76
C ILE A 57 -23.36 2.29 9.26
N SER A 58 -23.40 1.25 10.09
CA SER A 58 -23.47 1.40 11.55
C SER A 58 -22.30 2.20 12.10
N SER A 59 -21.08 1.92 11.62
CA SER A 59 -19.87 2.65 12.04
C SER A 59 -19.91 4.11 11.61
N ILE A 60 -20.40 4.39 10.40
CA ILE A 60 -20.58 5.77 9.90
C ILE A 60 -21.60 6.51 10.75
N VAL A 61 -22.78 5.92 11.00
CA VAL A 61 -23.84 6.56 11.80
C VAL A 61 -23.33 6.88 13.21
N GLN A 62 -22.60 5.96 13.82
CA GLN A 62 -22.01 6.18 15.15
C GLN A 62 -20.96 7.30 15.12
N ALA A 63 -20.08 7.32 14.11
CA ALA A 63 -19.12 8.41 13.93
C ALA A 63 -19.82 9.76 13.69
N GLN A 64 -20.88 9.78 12.90
CA GLN A 64 -21.67 10.98 12.62
C GLN A 64 -22.34 11.53 13.86
N GLN A 65 -22.90 10.69 14.74
CA GLN A 65 -23.54 11.15 15.97
C GLN A 65 -22.57 11.91 16.89
N VAL A 66 -21.29 11.51 16.89
CA VAL A 66 -20.24 12.19 17.68
C VAL A 66 -19.78 13.48 16.99
N VAL A 67 -19.56 13.42 15.67
CA VAL A 67 -18.99 14.56 14.91
C VAL A 67 -20.04 15.65 14.67
N ALA A 68 -21.30 15.31 14.40
CA ALA A 68 -22.38 16.25 14.05
C ALA A 68 -22.74 17.21 15.19
N VAL A 69 -22.55 16.80 16.44
CA VAL A 69 -22.86 17.60 17.65
C VAL A 69 -21.69 18.51 18.06
N CYS A 70 -20.52 18.37 17.44
CA CYS A 70 -19.35 19.17 17.79
C CYS A 70 -19.34 20.53 17.06
N ASP A 71 -19.47 21.62 17.82
CA ASP A 71 -19.53 23.01 17.34
C ASP A 71 -18.20 23.78 17.49
N THR A 72 -17.09 23.07 17.74
CA THR A 72 -15.78 23.72 17.80
C THR A 72 -15.31 24.17 16.41
N ASP A 73 -14.53 25.24 16.34
CA ASP A 73 -13.97 25.76 15.08
C ASP A 73 -13.17 24.69 14.31
N GLY A 74 -12.48 23.81 15.04
CA GLY A 74 -11.76 22.67 14.44
C GLY A 74 -12.70 21.64 13.78
N CYS A 75 -13.87 21.38 14.37
CA CYS A 75 -14.87 20.49 13.79
C CYS A 75 -15.52 21.11 12.54
N LEU A 76 -15.86 22.40 12.59
CA LEU A 76 -16.41 23.13 11.44
C LEU A 76 -15.40 23.20 10.29
N ALA A 77 -14.13 23.48 10.59
CA ALA A 77 -13.03 23.44 9.63
C ALA A 77 -12.85 22.04 9.01
N ALA A 78 -12.93 20.99 9.83
CA ALA A 78 -12.83 19.61 9.37
C ALA A 78 -13.97 19.23 8.42
N ARG A 79 -15.21 19.62 8.71
CA ARG A 79 -16.36 19.37 7.83
C ARG A 79 -16.19 19.98 6.45
N GLY A 80 -15.61 21.18 6.36
CA GLY A 80 -15.38 21.88 5.10
C GLY A 80 -14.17 21.38 4.31
N LEU A 81 -13.03 21.14 4.98
CA LEU A 81 -11.74 20.94 4.31
C LEU A 81 -11.28 19.46 4.25
N LEU A 82 -11.79 18.59 5.12
CA LEU A 82 -11.39 17.18 5.10
C LEU A 82 -11.89 16.43 3.84
N PRO A 83 -13.13 16.65 3.36
CA PRO A 83 -13.56 16.10 2.08
C PRO A 83 -12.69 16.56 0.90
N TRP A 84 -12.20 17.81 0.93
CA TRP A 84 -11.24 18.35 -0.05
C TRP A 84 -9.94 17.57 -0.08
N ALA A 85 -9.27 17.48 1.07
CA ALA A 85 -8.01 16.76 1.20
C ALA A 85 -8.15 15.30 0.75
N ALA A 86 -9.29 14.69 1.08
CA ALA A 86 -9.54 13.30 0.77
C ALA A 86 -9.87 13.08 -0.71
N VAL A 87 -10.71 13.90 -1.34
CA VAL A 87 -10.93 13.84 -2.80
C VAL A 87 -9.62 14.10 -3.54
N ALA A 88 -8.84 15.11 -3.15
CA ALA A 88 -7.52 15.34 -3.75
C ALA A 88 -6.59 14.13 -3.60
N GLY A 89 -6.63 13.46 -2.44
CA GLY A 89 -5.94 12.19 -2.21
C GLY A 89 -6.41 11.06 -3.14
N VAL A 90 -7.73 10.91 -3.34
CA VAL A 90 -8.33 9.93 -4.26
C VAL A 90 -7.94 10.21 -5.71
N LEU A 91 -7.95 11.48 -6.12
CA LEU A 91 -7.52 11.91 -7.45
C LEU A 91 -6.04 11.64 -7.69
N ALA A 92 -5.18 11.96 -6.71
CA ALA A 92 -3.76 11.65 -6.76
C ALA A 92 -3.51 10.14 -6.82
N ALA A 93 -4.20 9.35 -6.00
CA ALA A 93 -4.12 7.89 -6.02
C ALA A 93 -4.56 7.31 -7.37
N THR A 94 -5.61 7.86 -7.98
CA THR A 94 -6.06 7.47 -9.32
C THR A 94 -4.96 7.65 -10.37
N LEU A 95 -4.26 8.78 -10.37
CA LEU A 95 -3.14 9.02 -11.27
C LEU A 95 -1.92 8.13 -10.98
N VAL A 96 -1.62 7.88 -9.70
CA VAL A 96 -0.54 6.95 -9.30
C VAL A 96 -0.81 5.56 -9.86
N LEU A 97 -2.03 5.04 -9.67
CA LEU A 97 -2.43 3.73 -10.17
C LEU A 97 -2.42 3.69 -11.71
N ALA A 98 -2.97 4.73 -12.36
CA ALA A 98 -2.98 4.84 -13.82
C ALA A 98 -1.57 4.91 -14.41
N ARG A 99 -0.63 5.59 -13.75
CA ARG A 99 0.77 5.64 -14.19
C ARG A 99 1.49 4.31 -13.98
N MET A 100 1.20 3.65 -12.87
CA MET A 100 1.87 2.42 -12.46
C MET A 100 1.50 1.24 -13.36
N PHE A 101 0.20 1.04 -13.62
CA PHE A 101 -0.28 -0.04 -14.47
C PHE A 101 -0.47 0.37 -15.92
N GLY A 102 -0.76 1.64 -16.20
CA GLY A 102 -1.45 2.03 -17.42
C GLY A 102 -2.97 1.86 -17.23
N PRO A 103 -3.81 2.85 -17.56
CA PRO A 103 -5.26 2.74 -17.38
C PRO A 103 -5.89 1.66 -18.28
N ILE A 104 -5.26 1.34 -19.41
CA ILE A 104 -5.65 0.21 -20.26
C ILE A 104 -4.53 -0.84 -20.22
N VAL A 105 -4.88 -2.05 -19.77
CA VAL A 105 -3.96 -3.18 -19.66
C VAL A 105 -4.45 -4.40 -20.44
N ALA A 106 -3.50 -5.24 -20.86
CA ALA A 106 -3.75 -6.54 -21.46
C ALA A 106 -2.74 -7.54 -20.96
N SER A 107 -3.16 -8.81 -20.90
CA SER A 107 -2.26 -9.86 -20.44
C SER A 107 -1.14 -10.09 -21.46
N ALA A 108 -0.03 -10.68 -21.00
CA ALA A 108 1.06 -11.08 -21.89
C ALA A 108 0.57 -12.03 -23.00
N ALA A 109 -0.36 -12.94 -22.66
CA ALA A 109 -0.96 -13.87 -23.61
C ALA A 109 -1.79 -13.15 -24.69
N GLU A 110 -2.62 -12.19 -24.32
CA GLU A 110 -3.37 -11.39 -25.30
C GLU A 110 -2.46 -10.51 -26.15
N GLY A 111 -1.40 -9.97 -25.54
CA GLY A 111 -0.37 -9.25 -26.27
C GLY A 111 0.28 -10.11 -27.35
N PHE A 112 0.65 -11.34 -27.03
CA PHE A 112 1.31 -12.27 -27.95
C PHE A 112 0.35 -12.83 -29.01
N TRP A 113 -0.84 -13.28 -28.62
CA TRP A 113 -1.76 -13.98 -29.54
C TRP A 113 -2.70 -13.06 -30.32
N LEU A 114 -3.09 -11.91 -29.75
CA LEU A 114 -4.09 -11.02 -30.38
C LEU A 114 -3.46 -9.77 -30.97
N MET A 115 -2.54 -9.13 -30.23
CA MET A 115 -2.00 -7.82 -30.61
C MET A 115 -0.85 -7.87 -31.62
N ASP A 116 -0.27 -9.06 -31.83
CA ASP A 116 0.69 -9.31 -32.92
C ASP A 116 -0.01 -9.65 -34.25
N GLY A 117 -1.30 -9.99 -34.21
CA GLY A 117 -2.12 -10.20 -35.41
C GLY A 117 -2.67 -8.89 -36.00
N PRO A 118 -3.18 -8.94 -37.25
CA PRO A 118 -3.77 -7.78 -37.93
C PRO A 118 -5.20 -7.49 -37.40
N THR A 119 -5.30 -7.08 -36.13
CA THR A 119 -6.58 -6.75 -35.47
C THR A 119 -6.68 -5.27 -35.12
N ASP A 120 -7.88 -4.68 -35.22
CA ASP A 120 -8.13 -3.32 -34.72
C ASP A 120 -8.14 -3.35 -33.18
N ARG A 121 -7.02 -2.89 -32.60
CA ARG A 121 -6.82 -2.78 -31.15
C ARG A 121 -7.93 -1.96 -30.47
N ARG A 122 -8.55 -0.99 -31.17
CA ARG A 122 -9.67 -0.21 -30.64
C ARG A 122 -10.86 -1.10 -30.32
N LYS A 123 -11.24 -2.00 -31.22
CA LYS A 123 -12.38 -2.90 -30.99
C LYS A 123 -12.09 -3.88 -29.85
N LEU A 124 -10.84 -4.34 -29.71
CA LEU A 124 -10.44 -5.23 -28.62
C LEU A 124 -10.41 -4.51 -27.25
N LEU A 125 -9.87 -3.29 -27.20
CA LEU A 125 -9.59 -2.57 -25.95
C LEU A 125 -10.67 -1.58 -25.51
N ALA A 126 -11.61 -1.18 -26.38
CA ALA A 126 -12.64 -0.18 -26.04
C ALA A 126 -13.48 -0.56 -24.82
N GLY A 127 -13.87 -1.84 -24.70
CA GLY A 127 -14.60 -2.31 -23.53
C GLY A 127 -13.81 -2.18 -22.22
N ARG A 128 -12.48 -2.28 -22.28
CA ARG A 128 -11.60 -2.09 -21.12
C ARG A 128 -11.42 -0.64 -20.77
N LEU A 129 -11.33 0.24 -21.77
CA LEU A 129 -11.31 1.69 -21.53
C LEU A 129 -12.59 2.11 -20.79
N VAL A 130 -13.76 1.69 -21.28
CA VAL A 130 -15.04 1.98 -20.63
C VAL A 130 -15.08 1.39 -19.23
N ALA A 131 -14.73 0.10 -19.07
CA ALA A 131 -14.71 -0.54 -17.75
C ALA A 131 -13.78 0.16 -16.75
N ALA A 132 -12.60 0.60 -17.20
CA ALA A 132 -11.65 1.31 -16.35
C ALA A 132 -12.21 2.68 -15.93
N ILE A 133 -12.77 3.47 -16.86
CA ILE A 133 -13.40 4.77 -16.57
C ILE A 133 -14.58 4.58 -15.61
N SER A 134 -15.45 3.60 -15.85
CA SER A 134 -16.59 3.29 -14.99
C SER A 134 -16.15 2.85 -13.60
N LEU A 135 -15.09 2.04 -13.49
CA LEU A 135 -14.54 1.63 -12.20
C LEU A 135 -14.00 2.83 -11.42
N ALA A 136 -13.26 3.73 -12.08
CA ALA A 136 -12.75 4.94 -11.45
C ALA A 136 -13.89 5.89 -11.02
N LEU A 137 -14.96 6.00 -11.84
CA LEU A 137 -16.17 6.77 -11.51
C LEU A 137 -16.81 6.23 -10.22
N VAL A 138 -17.09 4.93 -10.16
CA VAL A 138 -17.76 4.29 -9.03
C VAL A 138 -16.87 4.33 -7.78
N ALA A 139 -15.61 3.93 -7.88
CA ALA A 139 -14.69 3.92 -6.74
C ALA A 139 -14.44 5.34 -6.20
N GLY A 140 -14.24 6.32 -7.09
CA GLY A 140 -14.08 7.72 -6.72
C GLY A 140 -15.33 8.30 -6.05
N ALA A 141 -16.52 7.96 -6.56
CA ALA A 141 -17.78 8.41 -5.99
C ALA A 141 -18.06 7.80 -4.63
N LEU A 142 -17.82 6.50 -4.47
CA LEU A 142 -17.97 5.80 -3.19
C LEU A 142 -17.03 6.35 -2.12
N LEU A 143 -15.76 6.59 -2.47
CA LEU A 143 -14.80 7.17 -1.53
C LEU A 143 -15.16 8.62 -1.17
N GLY A 144 -15.51 9.44 -2.15
CA GLY A 144 -15.98 10.82 -1.91
C GLY A 144 -17.21 10.88 -1.00
N ALA A 145 -18.21 10.03 -1.28
CA ALA A 145 -19.41 9.90 -0.46
C ALA A 145 -19.09 9.42 0.97
N LEU A 146 -18.27 8.38 1.08
CA LEU A 146 -17.90 7.79 2.36
C LEU A 146 -17.22 8.82 3.28
N ILE A 147 -16.28 9.59 2.73
CA ILE A 147 -15.54 10.58 3.53
C ILE A 147 -16.46 11.74 3.95
N ALA A 148 -17.28 12.26 3.05
CA ALA A 148 -18.25 13.30 3.38
C ALA A 148 -19.29 12.81 4.41
N ALA A 149 -19.67 11.53 4.34
CA ALA A 149 -20.53 10.92 5.34
C ALA A 149 -19.81 10.84 6.70
N LEU A 150 -18.55 10.38 6.74
CA LEU A 150 -17.77 10.27 7.98
C LEU A 150 -17.53 11.62 8.67
N THR A 151 -17.54 12.73 7.93
CA THR A 151 -17.43 14.08 8.51
C THR A 151 -18.77 14.63 9.02
N GLY A 152 -19.88 13.89 8.90
CA GLY A 152 -21.20 14.37 9.31
C GLY A 152 -21.79 15.42 8.37
N SER A 153 -21.39 15.41 7.09
CA SER A 153 -21.93 16.34 6.09
C SER A 153 -23.41 16.03 5.78
N PRO A 154 -24.22 17.04 5.42
CA PRO A 154 -25.60 16.82 4.99
C PRO A 154 -25.65 16.00 3.70
N LEU A 155 -26.76 15.29 3.47
CA LEU A 155 -26.92 14.37 2.33
C LEU A 155 -26.64 15.02 0.97
N ALA A 156 -27.03 16.29 0.79
CA ALA A 156 -26.71 17.04 -0.42
C ALA A 156 -25.20 17.21 -0.63
N ALA A 157 -24.46 17.57 0.43
CA ALA A 157 -23.00 17.68 0.37
C ALA A 157 -22.34 16.33 0.10
N ILE A 158 -22.86 15.23 0.67
CA ILE A 158 -22.39 13.87 0.36
C ILE A 158 -22.52 13.58 -1.14
N GLY A 159 -23.67 13.94 -1.75
CA GLY A 159 -23.88 13.80 -3.20
C GLY A 159 -22.89 14.63 -4.03
N ILE A 160 -22.59 15.86 -3.63
CA ILE A 160 -21.64 16.74 -4.32
C ILE A 160 -20.22 16.15 -4.25
N TRP A 161 -19.81 15.66 -3.09
CA TRP A 161 -18.51 15.03 -2.90
C TRP A 161 -18.37 13.70 -3.64
N ALA A 162 -19.47 12.94 -3.75
CA ALA A 162 -19.53 11.75 -4.59
C ALA A 162 -19.34 12.11 -6.07
N LEU A 163 -19.99 13.17 -6.55
CA LEU A 163 -19.83 13.63 -7.93
C LEU A 163 -18.41 14.12 -8.20
N ALA A 164 -17.83 14.93 -7.30
CA ALA A 164 -16.46 15.42 -7.43
C ALA A 164 -15.43 14.28 -7.44
N GLY A 165 -15.53 13.35 -6.49
CA GLY A 165 -14.65 12.19 -6.40
C GLY A 165 -14.79 11.26 -7.60
N GLY A 166 -16.02 10.97 -8.03
CA GLY A 166 -16.30 10.09 -9.16
C GLY A 166 -15.88 10.69 -10.49
N LEU A 167 -16.45 11.83 -10.87
CA LEU A 167 -16.19 12.47 -12.17
C LEU A 167 -14.74 12.94 -12.27
N GLY A 168 -14.16 13.44 -11.18
CA GLY A 168 -12.74 13.78 -11.14
C GLY A 168 -11.85 12.57 -11.40
N SER A 169 -12.10 11.43 -10.73
CA SER A 169 -11.30 10.21 -10.91
C SER A 169 -11.47 9.62 -12.30
N ALA A 170 -12.70 9.56 -12.80
CA ALA A 170 -13.01 9.10 -14.15
C ALA A 170 -12.36 9.98 -15.22
N GLY A 171 -12.42 11.30 -15.06
CA GLY A 171 -11.79 12.28 -15.94
C GLY A 171 -10.27 12.17 -15.96
N LEU A 172 -9.63 12.06 -14.80
CA LEU A 172 -8.18 11.88 -14.70
C LEU A 172 -7.72 10.55 -15.27
N LEU A 173 -8.49 9.47 -15.08
CA LEU A 173 -8.19 8.18 -15.68
C LEU A 173 -8.33 8.22 -17.21
N ALA A 174 -9.38 8.86 -17.73
CA ALA A 174 -9.58 9.07 -19.16
C ALA A 174 -8.44 9.93 -19.76
N PHE A 175 -8.02 10.97 -19.05
CA PHE A 175 -6.85 11.77 -19.40
C PHE A 175 -5.56 10.96 -19.44
N ALA A 176 -5.30 10.16 -18.41
CA ALA A 176 -4.16 9.24 -18.39
C ALA A 176 -4.21 8.23 -19.54
N ALA A 177 -5.41 7.78 -19.95
CA ALA A 177 -5.59 6.86 -21.07
C ALA A 177 -5.32 7.52 -22.42
N ALA A 178 -5.71 8.79 -22.57
CA ALA A 178 -5.39 9.57 -23.76
C ALA A 178 -3.87 9.78 -23.92
N GLU A 179 -3.17 10.02 -22.81
CA GLU A 179 -1.72 10.20 -22.78
C GLU A 179 -0.95 8.86 -22.89
N GLN A 180 -1.54 7.74 -22.45
CA GLN A 180 -0.98 6.40 -22.67
C GLN A 180 -0.77 6.10 -24.16
N GLY A 181 -1.64 6.60 -25.03
CA GLY A 181 -1.48 6.44 -26.48
C GLY A 181 -0.32 7.22 -27.10
N LEU A 182 0.23 8.20 -26.39
CA LEU A 182 1.36 9.03 -26.84
C LEU A 182 2.67 8.73 -26.07
N ASP A 183 2.67 7.77 -25.15
CA ASP A 183 3.79 7.48 -24.23
C ASP A 183 4.27 8.71 -23.42
N ARG A 184 3.41 9.72 -23.22
CA ARG A 184 3.74 10.98 -22.52
C ARG A 184 3.53 10.84 -21.01
N THR A 185 4.57 10.40 -20.31
CA THR A 185 4.49 10.18 -18.85
C THR A 185 4.75 11.44 -18.00
N TRP A 186 5.43 12.44 -18.55
CA TRP A 186 5.80 13.64 -17.81
C TRP A 186 4.58 14.53 -17.48
N ILE A 187 3.60 14.64 -18.37
CA ILE A 187 2.38 15.44 -18.16
C ILE A 187 1.56 14.85 -17.02
N ILE A 188 1.32 13.54 -17.03
CA ILE A 188 0.64 12.83 -15.94
C ILE A 188 1.38 13.05 -14.62
N THR A 189 2.72 13.02 -14.65
CA THR A 189 3.54 13.26 -13.47
C THR A 189 3.37 14.70 -12.95
N ALA A 190 3.37 15.70 -13.83
CA ALA A 190 3.17 17.09 -13.46
C ALA A 190 1.78 17.32 -12.84
N VAL A 191 0.72 16.80 -13.46
CA VAL A 191 -0.65 16.88 -12.93
C VAL A 191 -0.74 16.19 -11.56
N GLN A 192 -0.13 15.01 -11.41
CA GLN A 192 -0.07 14.30 -10.13
C GLN A 192 0.62 15.14 -9.05
N TRP A 193 1.72 15.83 -9.38
CA TRP A 193 2.42 16.72 -8.45
C TRP A 193 1.58 17.92 -8.05
N VAL A 194 0.87 18.55 -9.01
CA VAL A 194 -0.03 19.66 -8.73
C VAL A 194 -1.15 19.22 -7.80
N ILE A 195 -1.82 18.10 -8.09
CA ILE A 195 -2.90 17.58 -7.23
C ILE A 195 -2.35 17.20 -5.85
N GLY A 196 -1.18 16.56 -5.78
CA GLY A 196 -0.51 16.25 -4.52
C GLY A 196 -0.16 17.49 -3.70
N ALA A 197 0.32 18.55 -4.35
CA ALA A 197 0.61 19.82 -3.70
C ALA A 197 -0.67 20.49 -3.18
N VAL A 198 -1.77 20.45 -3.94
CA VAL A 198 -3.09 20.94 -3.51
C VAL A 198 -3.62 20.12 -2.31
N ALA A 199 -3.46 18.79 -2.32
CA ALA A 199 -3.84 17.93 -1.19
C ALA A 199 -3.05 18.27 0.09
N ILE A 200 -1.74 18.51 -0.05
CA ILE A 200 -0.89 18.92 1.08
C ILE A 200 -1.29 20.32 1.56
N ALA A 201 -1.48 21.27 0.64
CA ALA A 201 -1.86 22.64 0.96
C ALA A 201 -3.22 22.71 1.67
N THR A 202 -4.20 21.89 1.26
CA THR A 202 -5.51 21.80 1.93
C THR A 202 -5.41 21.19 3.32
N LEU A 203 -4.56 20.18 3.54
CA LEU A 203 -4.29 19.66 4.88
C LEU A 203 -3.61 20.70 5.78
N VAL A 204 -2.63 21.44 5.26
CA VAL A 204 -1.99 22.55 6.00
C VAL A 204 -3.00 23.66 6.30
N ALA A 205 -3.89 23.97 5.37
CA ALA A 205 -4.97 24.93 5.57
C ALA A 205 -5.92 24.48 6.69
N LEU A 206 -6.30 23.19 6.71
CA LEU A 206 -7.12 22.60 7.75
C LEU A 206 -6.43 22.69 9.12
N VAL A 207 -5.15 22.32 9.20
CA VAL A 207 -4.37 22.40 10.44
C VAL A 207 -4.27 23.85 10.92
N GLY A 208 -3.88 24.78 10.04
CA GLY A 208 -3.69 26.18 10.43
C GLY A 208 -4.99 26.87 10.82
N GLY A 209 -6.10 26.55 10.15
CA GLY A 209 -7.41 27.04 10.54
C GLY A 209 -7.91 26.49 11.87
N ALA A 210 -7.74 25.18 12.11
CA ALA A 210 -8.08 24.56 13.39
C ALA A 210 -7.18 25.06 14.55
N ALA A 211 -5.93 25.44 14.24
CA ALA A 211 -5.00 26.06 15.18
C ALA A 211 -5.30 27.55 15.45
N GLY A 212 -6.24 28.16 14.72
CA GLY A 212 -6.54 29.59 14.81
C GLY A 212 -5.45 30.49 14.22
N TRP A 213 -4.55 29.97 13.39
CA TRP A 213 -3.48 30.76 12.75
C TRP A 213 -4.04 31.75 11.72
N PHE A 214 -5.18 31.43 11.11
CA PHE A 214 -5.90 32.30 10.18
C PHE A 214 -7.39 31.93 10.14
N SER A 215 -8.24 32.90 9.76
CA SER A 215 -9.67 32.66 9.57
C SER A 215 -9.93 31.88 8.27
N LEU A 216 -10.66 30.77 8.38
CA LEU A 216 -11.08 29.94 7.25
C LEU A 216 -12.37 30.42 6.57
N GLY A 217 -12.96 31.53 7.04
CA GLY A 217 -14.34 31.93 6.71
C GLY A 217 -14.69 31.83 5.22
N GLY A 218 -13.86 32.40 4.33
CA GLY A 218 -14.10 32.35 2.88
C GLY A 218 -13.82 30.98 2.23
N LEU A 219 -12.92 30.17 2.77
CA LEU A 219 -12.56 28.85 2.22
C LEU A 219 -13.67 27.81 2.42
N THR A 220 -14.42 27.93 3.51
CA THR A 220 -15.54 27.02 3.81
C THR A 220 -16.74 27.26 2.90
N THR A 221 -17.03 28.51 2.53
CA THR A 221 -18.12 28.85 1.61
C THR A 221 -17.79 28.47 0.15
N LEU A 222 -16.55 28.70 -0.28
CA LEU A 222 -16.04 28.29 -1.59
C LEU A 222 -15.94 26.76 -1.75
N SER A 223 -16.00 26.00 -0.66
CA SER A 223 -15.76 24.55 -0.67
C SER A 223 -16.73 23.78 -1.59
N VAL A 224 -18.00 24.19 -1.62
CA VAL A 224 -19.05 23.55 -2.42
C VAL A 224 -18.91 23.93 -3.89
N GLU A 225 -18.65 25.20 -4.19
CA GLU A 225 -18.45 25.70 -5.56
C GLU A 225 -17.25 25.02 -6.21
N LEU A 226 -16.13 24.95 -5.49
CA LEU A 226 -14.93 24.26 -5.95
C LEU A 226 -15.20 22.77 -6.22
N ALA A 227 -16.07 22.12 -5.43
CA ALA A 227 -16.39 20.70 -5.63
C ALA A 227 -17.18 20.49 -6.93
N PHE A 228 -18.10 21.40 -7.24
CA PHE A 228 -18.76 21.45 -8.54
C PHE A 228 -17.80 21.75 -9.69
N ILE A 229 -16.80 22.63 -9.48
CA ILE A 229 -15.75 22.88 -10.47
C ILE A 229 -14.96 21.59 -10.75
N VAL A 230 -14.56 20.86 -9.71
CA VAL A 230 -13.86 19.57 -9.87
C VAL A 230 -14.74 18.55 -10.59
N ALA A 231 -16.02 18.45 -10.24
CA ALA A 231 -16.97 17.57 -10.91
C ALA A 231 -17.16 17.96 -12.40
N GLY A 232 -17.32 19.24 -12.69
CA GLY A 232 -17.50 19.77 -14.04
C GLY A 232 -16.27 19.59 -14.92
N VAL A 233 -15.08 19.95 -14.42
CA VAL A 233 -13.80 19.71 -15.11
C VAL A 233 -13.59 18.20 -15.30
N GLY A 234 -13.89 17.39 -14.28
CA GLY A 234 -13.81 15.94 -14.35
C GLY A 234 -14.72 15.36 -15.43
N LEU A 235 -15.96 15.84 -15.55
CA LEU A 235 -16.90 15.44 -16.59
C LEU A 235 -16.40 15.81 -17.99
N VAL A 236 -15.92 17.05 -18.18
CA VAL A 236 -15.35 17.50 -19.46
C VAL A 236 -14.14 16.66 -19.83
N LEU A 237 -13.22 16.41 -18.89
CA LEU A 237 -12.07 15.52 -19.09
C LEU A 237 -12.51 14.10 -19.43
N MET A 238 -13.50 13.55 -18.73
CA MET A 238 -14.02 12.21 -18.97
C MET A 238 -14.55 12.08 -20.41
N LEU A 239 -15.35 13.03 -20.87
CA LEU A 239 -15.93 13.00 -22.21
C LEU A 239 -14.89 13.24 -23.29
N VAL A 240 -14.14 14.35 -23.20
CA VAL A 240 -13.19 14.78 -24.23
C VAL A 240 -11.98 13.87 -24.26
N ALA A 241 -11.31 13.67 -23.12
CA ALA A 241 -10.13 12.81 -23.07
C ALA A 241 -10.50 11.33 -23.24
N GLY A 242 -11.68 10.91 -22.78
CA GLY A 242 -12.18 9.55 -23.04
C GLY A 242 -12.40 9.28 -24.52
N TYR A 243 -12.98 10.26 -25.25
CA TYR A 243 -13.12 10.16 -26.70
C TYR A 243 -11.76 10.16 -27.42
N ILE A 244 -10.84 11.04 -27.03
CA ILE A 244 -9.47 11.06 -27.57
C ILE A 244 -8.75 9.73 -27.30
N ALA A 245 -8.86 9.19 -26.08
CA ALA A 245 -8.30 7.89 -25.72
C ALA A 245 -8.87 6.79 -26.62
N TYR A 246 -10.19 6.79 -26.84
CA TYR A 246 -10.87 5.84 -27.72
C TYR A 246 -10.37 5.90 -29.17
N LEU A 247 -10.13 7.09 -29.72
CA LEU A 247 -9.53 7.25 -31.04
C LEU A 247 -8.08 6.74 -31.09
N ARG A 248 -7.30 7.03 -30.03
CA ARG A 248 -5.87 6.67 -29.94
C ARG A 248 -5.63 5.18 -29.66
N LEU A 249 -6.64 4.42 -29.24
CA LEU A 249 -6.52 2.96 -28.99
C LEU A 249 -5.91 2.19 -30.16
N ARG A 250 -6.12 2.64 -31.41
CA ARG A 250 -5.54 2.03 -32.61
C ARG A 250 -4.00 2.06 -32.61
N GLY A 251 -3.41 3.14 -32.10
CA GLY A 251 -1.97 3.38 -32.15
C GLY A 251 -1.20 2.96 -30.89
N VAL A 252 -1.89 2.47 -29.84
CA VAL A 252 -1.22 2.13 -28.58
C VAL A 252 -0.26 0.96 -28.79
N ARG A 253 1.00 1.12 -28.37
CA ARG A 253 2.04 0.09 -28.48
C ARG A 253 1.75 -1.11 -27.59
N ARG A 254 1.91 -2.33 -28.14
CA ARG A 254 1.76 -3.60 -27.39
C ARG A 254 2.55 -3.60 -26.08
N GLN A 255 3.83 -3.22 -26.13
CA GLN A 255 4.72 -3.21 -24.97
C GLN A 255 4.16 -2.38 -23.80
N ARG A 256 3.46 -1.27 -24.08
CA ARG A 256 2.87 -0.40 -23.06
C ARG A 256 1.66 -1.06 -22.39
N VAL A 257 0.86 -1.81 -23.14
CA VAL A 257 -0.37 -2.45 -22.64
C VAL A 257 -0.07 -3.77 -21.92
N THR A 258 0.96 -4.51 -22.36
CA THR A 258 1.36 -5.79 -21.76
C THR A 258 2.21 -5.65 -20.51
N SER A 259 3.07 -4.63 -20.43
CA SER A 259 3.88 -4.35 -19.22
C SER A 259 3.02 -4.06 -17.99
N GLY A 260 1.91 -3.35 -18.19
CA GLY A 260 0.90 -3.14 -17.16
C GLY A 260 0.22 -4.43 -16.70
N GLY A 261 -0.14 -5.29 -17.66
CA GLY A 261 -0.81 -6.56 -17.37
C GLY A 261 0.09 -7.56 -16.65
N SER A 262 1.38 -7.63 -16.98
CA SER A 262 2.32 -8.50 -16.26
C SER A 262 2.57 -8.02 -14.83
N LEU A 263 2.66 -6.70 -14.63
CA LEU A 263 2.74 -6.10 -13.29
C LEU A 263 1.49 -6.43 -12.47
N LEU A 264 0.30 -6.21 -13.04
CA LEU A 264 -0.98 -6.47 -12.38
C LEU A 264 -1.12 -7.96 -12.00
N SER A 265 -0.75 -8.87 -12.90
CA SER A 265 -0.75 -10.31 -12.62
C SER A 265 0.19 -10.69 -11.47
N GLY A 266 1.39 -10.09 -11.42
CA GLY A 266 2.34 -10.31 -10.32
C GLY A 266 1.80 -9.80 -8.97
N LEU A 267 1.16 -8.62 -8.97
CA LEU A 267 0.54 -8.05 -7.78
C LEU A 267 -0.68 -8.84 -7.31
N GLN A 268 -1.51 -9.34 -8.25
CA GLN A 268 -2.61 -10.23 -7.92
C GLN A 268 -2.11 -11.51 -7.27
N GLY A 269 -1.06 -12.14 -7.82
CA GLY A 269 -0.42 -13.32 -7.20
C GLY A 269 0.07 -13.03 -5.78
N ALA A 270 0.73 -11.89 -5.57
CA ALA A 270 1.18 -11.46 -4.25
C ALA A 270 0.02 -11.18 -3.28
N ALA A 271 -1.08 -10.59 -3.77
CA ALA A 271 -2.28 -10.32 -2.97
C ALA A 271 -3.01 -11.62 -2.60
N PHE A 272 -3.15 -12.57 -3.52
CA PHE A 272 -3.73 -13.89 -3.22
C PHE A 272 -2.88 -14.67 -2.21
N ALA A 273 -1.56 -14.49 -2.23
CA ALA A 273 -0.64 -15.04 -1.24
C ALA A 273 -0.62 -14.27 0.10
N LEU A 274 -1.41 -13.19 0.24
CA LEU A 274 -1.37 -12.24 1.36
C LEU A 274 0.07 -11.78 1.70
N GLU A 275 0.91 -11.63 0.68
CA GLU A 275 2.31 -11.25 0.82
C GLU A 275 2.52 -9.81 0.35
N PHE A 276 2.00 -8.85 1.12
CA PHE A 276 2.09 -7.42 0.78
C PHE A 276 3.52 -6.89 0.67
N ALA A 277 4.48 -7.54 1.34
CA ALA A 277 5.88 -7.18 1.20
C ALA A 277 6.45 -7.57 -0.19
N LEU A 278 5.90 -8.60 -0.84
CA LEU A 278 6.25 -8.98 -2.21
C LEU A 278 5.71 -7.97 -3.23
N ILE A 279 4.51 -7.40 -3.00
CA ILE A 279 3.97 -6.30 -3.82
C ILE A 279 5.00 -5.18 -3.95
N ARG A 280 5.59 -4.76 -2.83
CA ARG A 280 6.64 -3.73 -2.82
C ARG A 280 7.85 -4.15 -3.66
N ASP A 281 8.33 -5.37 -3.51
CA ASP A 281 9.53 -5.85 -4.21
C ASP A 281 9.30 -5.87 -5.74
N ILE A 282 8.11 -6.28 -6.20
CA ILE A 282 7.67 -6.22 -7.61
C ILE A 282 7.66 -4.77 -8.12
N LEU A 283 7.14 -3.82 -7.32
CA LEU A 283 7.09 -2.40 -7.70
C LEU A 283 8.49 -1.79 -7.79
N VAL A 284 9.39 -2.12 -6.85
CA VAL A 284 10.79 -1.66 -6.86
C VAL A 284 11.54 -2.21 -8.08
N GLU A 285 11.33 -3.48 -8.41
CA GLU A 285 11.90 -4.10 -9.62
C GLU A 285 11.40 -3.39 -10.88
N SER A 286 10.08 -3.19 -11.00
CA SER A 286 9.48 -2.49 -12.14
C SER A 286 10.03 -1.07 -12.31
N LYS A 287 10.12 -0.30 -11.22
CA LYS A 287 10.72 1.04 -11.23
C LYS A 287 12.19 1.01 -11.66
N SER A 288 12.94 0.00 -11.23
CA SER A 288 14.35 -0.15 -11.60
C SER A 288 14.52 -0.49 -13.07
N LYS A 289 13.65 -1.37 -13.62
CA LYS A 289 13.58 -1.67 -15.06
C LYS A 289 13.26 -0.43 -15.90
N GLN A 290 12.32 0.40 -15.45
CA GLN A 290 11.99 1.67 -16.12
C GLN A 290 13.16 2.67 -16.14
N ARG A 291 14.01 2.67 -15.10
CA ARG A 291 15.19 3.53 -15.05
C ARG A 291 16.27 3.09 -16.05
N GLY A 292 16.35 1.79 -16.36
CA GLY A 292 17.22 1.21 -17.39
C GLY A 292 18.70 1.18 -17.00
N HIS A 293 19.33 2.34 -16.88
CA HIS A 293 20.76 2.49 -16.56
C HIS A 293 20.98 3.45 -15.39
N VAL A 294 22.07 3.23 -14.65
CA VAL A 294 22.52 4.11 -13.56
C VAL A 294 24.02 4.30 -13.65
N SER A 295 24.51 5.47 -13.27
CA SER A 295 25.94 5.68 -13.12
C SER A 295 26.45 4.91 -11.88
N PRO A 296 27.60 4.23 -11.96
CA PRO A 296 28.24 3.68 -10.78
C PRO A 296 28.77 4.82 -9.91
N THR A 297 28.68 4.67 -8.58
CA THR A 297 29.38 5.56 -7.65
C THR A 297 30.10 4.73 -6.61
N ARG A 298 31.35 5.10 -6.35
CA ARG A 298 32.19 4.47 -5.33
C ARG A 298 31.54 4.60 -3.96
N GLY A 299 31.78 3.61 -3.12
CA GLY A 299 31.34 3.63 -1.73
C GLY A 299 32.30 4.43 -0.87
N VAL A 300 31.85 4.80 0.32
CA VAL A 300 32.65 5.47 1.34
C VAL A 300 32.43 4.75 2.66
N GLY A 301 33.42 4.81 3.56
CA GLY A 301 33.38 4.21 4.89
C GLY A 301 34.00 2.80 4.97
N PHE A 302 34.17 2.32 6.20
CA PHE A 302 34.78 1.02 6.52
C PHE A 302 33.90 0.21 7.47
N GLY A 303 33.96 -1.12 7.37
CA GLY A 303 33.17 -2.03 8.20
C GLY A 303 31.65 -1.79 8.12
N THR A 304 30.96 -1.71 9.25
CA THR A 304 29.50 -1.48 9.30
C THR A 304 29.11 -0.08 8.83
N THR A 305 30.00 0.91 8.96
CA THR A 305 29.73 2.28 8.47
C THR A 305 29.58 2.32 6.95
N ALA A 306 30.25 1.42 6.22
CA ALA A 306 30.10 1.31 4.77
C ALA A 306 28.66 0.91 4.39
N LEU A 307 28.01 0.04 5.17
CA LEU A 307 26.61 -0.34 4.96
C LEU A 307 25.67 0.85 5.17
N ILE A 308 25.89 1.61 6.26
CA ILE A 308 25.13 2.83 6.58
C ILE A 308 25.29 3.85 5.45
N MET A 309 26.53 4.10 5.00
CA MET A 309 26.81 5.06 3.93
C MET A 309 26.21 4.65 2.59
N ARG A 310 26.00 3.35 2.32
CA ARG A 310 25.26 2.90 1.14
C ARG A 310 23.79 3.28 1.20
N ASP A 311 23.16 3.21 2.37
CA ASP A 311 21.78 3.68 2.53
C ASP A 311 21.68 5.21 2.44
N VAL A 312 22.64 5.94 3.01
CA VAL A 312 22.75 7.41 2.82
C VAL A 312 22.91 7.78 1.34
N GLN A 313 23.75 7.05 0.60
CA GLN A 313 23.94 7.27 -0.82
C GLN A 313 22.67 7.00 -1.63
N ARG A 314 21.85 6.01 -1.23
CA ARG A 314 20.54 5.77 -1.84
C ARG A 314 19.59 6.93 -1.61
N LEU A 315 19.58 7.52 -0.41
CA LEU A 315 18.80 8.73 -0.11
C LEU A 315 19.18 9.88 -1.02
N TRP A 316 20.48 10.14 -1.18
CA TRP A 316 20.95 11.24 -2.01
C TRP A 316 20.60 11.06 -3.50
N ARG A 317 20.64 9.81 -4.00
CA ARG A 317 20.26 9.47 -5.38
C ARG A 317 18.75 9.45 -5.62
N GLN A 318 17.95 9.32 -4.58
CA GLN A 318 16.50 9.26 -4.65
C GLN A 318 15.90 10.02 -3.46
N PRO A 319 15.89 11.37 -3.50
CA PRO A 319 15.40 12.18 -2.39
C PRO A 319 13.87 12.19 -2.28
N LEU A 320 13.16 11.77 -3.34
CA LEU A 320 11.69 11.81 -3.39
C LEU A 320 10.97 11.20 -2.16
N PRO A 321 11.37 10.01 -1.64
CA PRO A 321 10.75 9.46 -0.44
C PRO A 321 10.94 10.35 0.81
N LEU A 322 11.98 11.20 0.87
CA LEU A 322 12.15 12.16 1.97
C LEU A 322 11.06 13.23 1.96
N LEU A 323 10.63 13.68 0.77
CA LEU A 323 9.51 14.60 0.64
C LEU A 323 8.20 13.96 1.12
N ILE A 324 7.99 12.68 0.79
CA ILE A 324 6.82 11.93 1.26
C ILE A 324 6.86 11.77 2.78
N LEU A 325 8.01 11.40 3.35
CA LEU A 325 8.21 11.31 4.80
C LEU A 325 7.95 12.66 5.48
N ALA A 326 8.49 13.75 4.95
CA ALA A 326 8.25 15.09 5.47
C ALA A 326 6.76 15.47 5.41
N ALA A 327 6.07 15.16 4.32
CA ALA A 327 4.63 15.41 4.21
C ALA A 327 3.81 14.64 5.26
N THR A 328 4.25 13.45 5.69
CA THR A 328 3.56 12.70 6.74
C THR A 328 3.62 13.35 8.12
N VAL A 329 4.54 14.31 8.35
CA VAL A 329 4.58 15.09 9.59
C VAL A 329 3.29 15.87 9.78
N ILE A 330 2.55 16.22 8.72
CA ILE A 330 1.27 16.95 8.81
C ILE A 330 0.19 16.12 9.51
N VAL A 331 0.27 14.78 9.45
CA VAL A 331 -0.76 13.87 9.99
C VAL A 331 -0.98 14.04 11.50
N PRO A 332 0.04 14.00 12.38
CA PRO A 332 -0.18 14.21 13.80
C PRO A 332 -0.77 15.59 14.12
N TYR A 333 -0.48 16.63 13.33
CA TYR A 333 -1.11 17.94 13.48
C TYR A 333 -2.59 17.90 13.07
N ALA A 334 -2.89 17.24 11.96
CA ALA A 334 -4.27 17.06 11.50
C ALA A 334 -5.11 16.27 12.51
N ILE A 335 -4.60 15.17 13.06
CA ILE A 335 -5.32 14.36 14.05
C ILE A 335 -5.57 15.16 15.33
N GLN A 336 -4.60 15.97 15.76
CA GLN A 336 -4.76 16.85 16.91
C GLN A 336 -5.83 17.92 16.66
N ALA A 337 -5.79 18.55 15.48
CA ALA A 337 -6.79 19.52 15.03
C ALA A 337 -8.21 18.93 14.96
N LEU A 338 -8.33 17.64 14.65
CA LEU A 338 -9.60 16.91 14.64
C LEU A 338 -10.10 16.52 16.04
N GLY A 339 -9.37 16.84 17.11
CA GLY A 339 -9.75 16.50 18.48
C GLY A 339 -9.56 15.01 18.83
N LEU A 340 -8.89 14.23 17.97
CA LEU A 340 -8.68 12.79 18.14
C LEU A 340 -7.35 12.47 18.84
N ALA A 341 -6.97 13.27 19.85
CA ALA A 341 -5.66 13.21 20.50
C ALA A 341 -5.29 11.81 21.02
N ALA A 342 -6.27 11.06 21.56
CA ALA A 342 -6.05 9.70 22.07
C ALA A 342 -5.65 8.70 20.98
N LEU A 343 -6.11 8.89 19.73
CA LEU A 343 -5.79 8.05 18.59
C LEU A 343 -4.59 8.56 17.78
N ASN A 344 -4.00 9.70 18.18
CA ASN A 344 -2.87 10.30 17.49
C ASN A 344 -1.65 9.37 17.44
N PRO A 345 -1.19 8.77 18.57
CA PRO A 345 -0.06 7.85 18.54
C PRO A 345 -0.23 6.64 17.59
N PRO A 346 -1.32 5.83 17.67
CA PRO A 346 -1.45 4.67 16.79
C PRO A 346 -1.62 5.06 15.31
N ILE A 347 -2.44 6.06 14.98
CA ILE A 347 -2.66 6.44 13.57
C ILE A 347 -1.39 7.03 12.96
N SER A 348 -0.71 7.92 13.66
CA SER A 348 0.52 8.53 13.19
C SER A 348 1.66 7.51 13.07
N ALA A 349 1.74 6.53 13.97
CA ALA A 349 2.70 5.43 13.88
C ALA A 349 2.44 4.53 12.66
N LEU A 350 1.17 4.27 12.30
CA LEU A 350 0.84 3.54 11.07
C LEU A 350 1.24 4.29 9.81
N VAL A 351 1.00 5.60 9.77
CA VAL A 351 1.44 6.43 8.65
C VAL A 351 2.97 6.42 8.56
N LEU A 352 3.66 6.64 9.67
CA LEU A 352 5.13 6.61 9.72
C LEU A 352 5.68 5.23 9.31
N MET A 353 5.04 4.13 9.72
CA MET A 353 5.39 2.78 9.29
C MET A 353 5.44 2.71 7.77
N THR A 354 4.36 3.12 7.09
CA THR A 354 4.30 3.07 5.62
C THR A 354 5.30 4.01 4.95
N ALA A 355 5.52 5.20 5.52
CA ALA A 355 6.47 6.19 5.02
C ALA A 355 7.93 5.74 5.13
N LEU A 356 8.25 4.90 6.12
CA LEU A 356 9.62 4.42 6.34
C LEU A 356 10.02 3.25 5.43
N ILE A 357 9.06 2.53 4.85
CA ILE A 357 9.29 1.34 4.02
C ILE A 357 10.32 1.55 2.88
N PRO A 358 10.28 2.66 2.11
CA PRO A 358 11.23 2.89 1.01
C PRO A 358 12.70 3.04 1.44
N PHE A 359 12.96 3.33 2.72
CA PHE A 359 14.32 3.54 3.25
C PHE A 359 14.98 2.25 3.74
N MET A 360 14.24 1.14 3.79
CA MET A 360 14.69 -0.12 4.37
C MET A 360 15.01 -1.18 3.30
N ASN A 361 15.51 -0.75 2.14
CA ASN A 361 15.85 -1.66 1.03
C ASN A 361 17.01 -2.59 1.38
N SER A 362 18.08 -2.08 1.98
CA SER A 362 19.22 -2.91 2.39
C SER A 362 18.80 -3.92 3.45
N LEU A 363 18.02 -3.50 4.44
CA LEU A 363 17.45 -4.41 5.45
C LEU A 363 16.62 -5.53 4.80
N ARG A 364 15.77 -5.22 3.81
CA ARG A 364 15.02 -6.24 3.06
C ARG A 364 15.93 -7.26 2.38
N VAL A 365 16.90 -6.78 1.60
CA VAL A 365 17.75 -7.66 0.80
C VAL A 365 18.59 -8.56 1.70
N LEU A 366 19.15 -8.00 2.78
CA LEU A 366 19.97 -8.75 3.73
C LEU A 366 19.17 -9.75 4.55
N THR A 367 17.90 -9.47 4.84
CA THR A 367 17.01 -10.41 5.57
C THR A 367 16.50 -11.54 4.69
N ARG A 368 16.25 -11.29 3.39
CA ARG A 368 15.80 -12.33 2.44
C ARG A 368 16.93 -13.19 1.90
N THR A 369 18.12 -12.63 1.71
CA THR A 369 19.24 -13.34 1.10
C THR A 369 20.28 -13.73 2.16
N LYS A 370 20.01 -14.81 2.90
CA LYS A 370 20.93 -15.32 3.94
C LYS A 370 22.34 -15.61 3.39
N GLY A 371 22.45 -16.06 2.14
CA GLY A 371 23.74 -16.28 1.48
C GLY A 371 24.57 -15.00 1.39
N LEU A 372 23.95 -13.90 0.95
CA LEU A 372 24.60 -12.59 0.89
C LEU A 372 24.94 -12.06 2.29
N GLN A 373 24.07 -12.27 3.27
CA GLN A 373 24.35 -11.89 4.66
C GLN A 373 25.59 -12.60 5.21
N ARG A 374 25.77 -13.88 4.87
CA ARG A 374 26.95 -14.68 5.27
C ARG A 374 28.25 -14.25 4.58
N CYS A 375 28.17 -13.52 3.46
CA CYS A 375 29.37 -12.97 2.80
C CYS A 375 29.96 -11.78 3.56
N PHE A 376 29.25 -11.19 4.52
CA PHE A 376 29.79 -10.12 5.36
C PHE A 376 30.56 -10.69 6.55
N PRO A 377 31.71 -10.09 6.93
CA PRO A 377 32.52 -10.53 8.06
C PRO A 377 31.95 -10.07 9.42
N PHE A 378 30.62 -10.07 9.57
CA PHE A 378 29.92 -9.53 10.74
C PHE A 378 28.78 -10.42 11.18
N ASP A 379 28.47 -10.37 12.48
CA ASP A 379 27.29 -11.05 13.02
C ASP A 379 26.00 -10.53 12.37
N PRO A 380 24.99 -11.39 12.13
CA PRO A 380 23.69 -10.99 11.57
C PRO A 380 23.04 -9.82 12.29
N SER A 381 23.19 -9.76 13.62
CA SER A 381 22.65 -8.69 14.47
C SER A 381 23.33 -7.34 14.19
N LYS A 382 24.66 -7.32 13.97
CA LYS A 382 25.41 -6.10 13.64
C LYS A 382 25.04 -5.58 12.25
N ILE A 383 24.89 -6.48 11.28
CA ILE A 383 24.48 -6.13 9.91
C ILE A 383 23.07 -5.52 9.92
N LYS A 384 22.13 -6.15 10.63
CA LYS A 384 20.76 -5.64 10.77
C LYS A 384 20.72 -4.29 11.46
N THR A 385 21.45 -4.10 12.56
CA THR A 385 21.53 -2.80 13.23
C THR A 385 22.09 -1.73 12.30
N ALA A 386 23.15 -2.02 11.53
CA ALA A 386 23.69 -1.08 10.56
C ALA A 386 22.65 -0.65 9.51
N ALA A 387 21.90 -1.61 8.94
CA ALA A 387 20.83 -1.32 7.97
C ALA A 387 19.61 -0.59 8.58
N MET A 388 19.50 -0.56 9.92
CA MET A 388 18.43 0.12 10.65
C MET A 388 18.80 1.56 11.04
N VAL A 389 20.08 1.95 11.01
CA VAL A 389 20.53 3.27 11.49
C VAL A 389 19.87 4.43 10.73
N VAL A 390 19.92 4.39 9.40
CA VAL A 390 19.37 5.47 8.55
C VAL A 390 17.86 5.65 8.78
N PRO A 391 17.00 4.61 8.67
CA PRO A 391 15.58 4.77 8.95
C PRO A 391 15.29 5.13 10.42
N ALA A 392 16.12 4.72 11.39
CA ALA A 392 15.95 5.12 12.78
C ALA A 392 16.21 6.63 12.98
N ILE A 393 17.26 7.18 12.35
CA ILE A 393 17.52 8.63 12.36
C ILE A 393 16.35 9.39 11.72
N LEU A 394 15.84 8.90 10.58
CA LEU A 394 14.68 9.52 9.92
C LEU A 394 13.42 9.48 10.78
N ALA A 395 13.17 8.38 11.49
CA ALA A 395 12.06 8.27 12.45
C ALA A 395 12.23 9.24 13.64
N LEU A 396 13.45 9.41 14.13
CA LEU A 396 13.75 10.37 15.21
C LEU A 396 13.53 11.82 14.74
N LEU A 397 14.02 12.18 13.55
CA LEU A 397 13.78 13.51 12.98
C LEU A 397 12.29 13.76 12.77
N TRP A 398 11.55 12.75 12.31
CA TRP A 398 10.09 12.82 12.21
C TRP A 398 9.43 13.02 13.59
N ALA A 399 9.86 12.31 14.63
CA ALA A 399 9.32 12.45 15.98
C ALA A 399 9.58 13.85 16.56
N ILE A 400 10.78 14.41 16.32
CA ILE A 400 11.11 15.79 16.68
C ILE A 400 10.19 16.78 15.94
N ALA A 401 9.96 16.57 14.66
CA ALA A 401 9.07 17.43 13.87
C ALA A 401 7.58 17.27 14.25
N ALA A 402 7.17 16.11 14.76
CA ALA A 402 5.81 15.84 15.23
C ALA A 402 5.55 16.32 16.67
N PHE A 403 6.60 16.53 17.47
CA PHE A 403 6.49 16.94 18.87
C PHE A 403 5.58 18.17 19.11
N PRO A 404 5.65 19.26 18.32
CA PRO A 404 4.74 20.40 18.49
C PRO A 404 3.25 20.05 18.36
N ALA A 405 2.91 19.05 17.56
CA ALA A 405 1.52 18.57 17.46
C ALA A 405 1.07 17.91 18.76
N PHE A 406 1.91 17.08 19.36
CA PHE A 406 1.62 16.43 20.65
C PHE A 406 1.58 17.39 21.83
N LEU A 407 2.28 18.53 21.74
CA LEU A 407 2.15 19.62 22.71
C LEU A 407 0.79 20.34 22.62
N GLY A 408 0.06 20.20 21.50
CA GLY A 408 -1.15 20.96 21.23
C GLY A 408 -0.88 22.39 20.73
N LEU A 409 0.30 22.68 20.16
CA LEU A 409 0.63 24.01 19.62
C LEU A 409 -0.18 24.38 18.38
N ALA A 410 -0.76 23.39 17.69
CA ALA A 410 -1.60 23.56 16.52
C ALA A 410 -3.09 23.27 16.78
N GLY A 411 -3.53 23.49 18.03
CA GLY A 411 -4.90 23.23 18.47
C GLY A 411 -5.06 21.92 19.24
N GLY A 412 -6.26 21.68 19.76
CA GLY A 412 -6.59 20.51 20.58
C GLY A 412 -6.14 20.61 22.03
N ILE A 413 -5.99 19.45 22.69
CA ILE A 413 -5.66 19.36 24.12
C ILE A 413 -4.17 19.67 24.32
N LYS A 414 -3.87 20.63 25.19
CA LYS A 414 -2.48 20.92 25.60
C LYS A 414 -1.97 19.84 26.54
N ALA A 415 -0.79 19.31 26.25
CA ALA A 415 -0.10 18.35 27.09
C ALA A 415 1.15 18.96 27.72
N ALA A 416 1.57 18.42 28.87
CA ALA A 416 2.85 18.79 29.46
C ALA A 416 4.00 18.45 28.49
N PRO A 417 5.10 19.23 28.47
CA PRO A 417 6.20 18.97 27.53
C PRO A 417 6.80 17.57 27.63
N THR A 418 6.88 17.01 28.84
CA THR A 418 7.36 15.65 29.08
C THR A 418 6.45 14.60 28.45
N ASP A 419 5.13 14.76 28.61
CA ASP A 419 4.14 13.81 28.11
C ASP A 419 4.07 13.87 26.59
N ALA A 420 4.07 15.08 26.02
CA ALA A 420 4.13 15.29 24.58
C ALA A 420 5.42 14.71 23.96
N ALA A 421 6.58 14.91 24.62
CA ALA A 421 7.85 14.39 24.14
C ALA A 421 7.85 12.86 24.16
N SER A 422 7.33 12.27 25.24
CA SER A 422 7.22 10.83 25.37
C SER A 422 6.26 10.22 24.34
N ALA A 423 5.10 10.84 24.10
CA ALA A 423 4.14 10.39 23.12
C ALA A 423 4.69 10.48 21.68
N ALA A 424 5.36 11.59 21.33
CA ALA A 424 6.01 11.75 20.04
C ALA A 424 7.12 10.71 19.82
N LEU A 425 7.96 10.49 20.83
CA LEU A 425 9.03 9.49 20.78
C LEU A 425 8.49 8.08 20.64
N VAL A 426 7.51 7.69 21.47
CA VAL A 426 6.88 6.36 21.41
C VAL A 426 6.20 6.14 20.05
N THR A 427 5.54 7.15 19.51
CA THR A 427 4.94 7.12 18.16
C THR A 427 6.00 6.88 17.08
N GLY A 428 7.12 7.62 17.14
CA GLY A 428 8.25 7.46 16.23
C GLY A 428 8.85 6.05 16.28
N ILE A 429 9.09 5.54 17.50
CA ILE A 429 9.62 4.20 17.73
C ILE A 429 8.63 3.12 17.24
N ALA A 430 7.34 3.27 17.53
CA ALA A 430 6.30 2.35 17.10
C ALA A 430 6.27 2.22 15.57
N GLY A 431 6.24 3.34 14.84
CA GLY A 431 6.25 3.33 13.37
C GLY A 431 7.54 2.73 12.80
N PHE A 432 8.69 3.03 13.41
CA PHE A 432 9.97 2.45 13.03
C PHE A 432 10.02 0.92 13.23
N LEU A 433 9.68 0.41 14.42
CA LEU A 433 9.69 -1.02 14.72
C LEU A 433 8.67 -1.79 13.89
N ALA A 434 7.50 -1.19 13.64
CA ALA A 434 6.50 -1.72 12.74
C ALA A 434 7.04 -1.88 11.31
N ALA A 435 7.74 -0.88 10.79
CA ALA A 435 8.33 -0.93 9.45
C ALA A 435 9.45 -1.99 9.37
N VAL A 436 10.29 -2.07 10.41
CA VAL A 436 11.33 -3.11 10.53
C VAL A 436 10.71 -4.50 10.52
N ARG A 437 9.65 -4.73 11.30
CA ARG A 437 8.94 -6.01 11.36
C ARG A 437 8.30 -6.38 10.03
N TRP A 438 7.64 -5.42 9.38
CA TRP A 438 7.04 -5.63 8.07
C TRP A 438 8.08 -6.07 7.03
N ILE A 439 9.23 -5.42 7.01
CA ILE A 439 10.25 -5.63 5.99
C ILE A 439 11.06 -6.89 6.23
N SER A 440 11.34 -7.20 7.49
CA SER A 440 12.09 -8.39 7.89
C SER A 440 11.22 -9.66 7.89
N ALA A 441 9.92 -9.54 7.63
CA ALA A 441 8.98 -10.64 7.58
C ALA A 441 9.36 -11.65 6.47
N LYS A 442 9.48 -12.92 6.86
CA LYS A 442 9.67 -14.04 5.94
C LYS A 442 8.41 -14.29 5.08
N PRO A 443 8.54 -14.80 3.85
CA PRO A 443 7.38 -15.30 3.11
C PRO A 443 6.68 -16.43 3.89
N ALA A 444 5.40 -16.67 3.59
CA ALA A 444 4.68 -17.79 4.16
C ALA A 444 5.29 -19.11 3.65
N ASP A 445 5.42 -20.09 4.55
CA ASP A 445 5.86 -21.43 4.16
C ASP A 445 4.67 -22.26 3.70
N TYR A 446 4.68 -22.64 2.43
CA TYR A 446 3.67 -23.49 1.80
C TYR A 446 4.02 -24.98 1.84
N SER A 447 5.21 -25.34 2.35
CA SER A 447 5.62 -26.74 2.54
C SER A 447 5.08 -27.36 3.84
N GLY A 448 4.61 -26.52 4.76
CA GLY A 448 3.99 -26.93 6.02
C GLY A 448 2.52 -27.38 5.87
N PRO A 449 1.93 -27.90 6.96
CA PRO A 449 0.55 -28.38 6.96
C PRO A 449 -0.42 -27.23 6.65
N ILE A 450 -1.29 -27.45 5.66
CA ILE A 450 -2.31 -26.49 5.22
C ILE A 450 -3.57 -26.71 6.07
N VAL A 451 -4.12 -25.64 6.65
CA VAL A 451 -5.33 -25.70 7.47
C VAL A 451 -6.52 -25.24 6.64
N ALA A 452 -7.60 -26.02 6.66
CA ALA A 452 -8.86 -25.62 6.05
C ALA A 452 -9.48 -24.48 6.87
N THR A 453 -9.71 -23.33 6.23
CA THR A 453 -10.40 -22.18 6.83
C THR A 453 -11.67 -21.88 6.04
N GLY A 454 -12.57 -21.06 6.60
CA GLY A 454 -13.79 -20.63 5.91
C GLY A 454 -13.54 -19.87 4.60
N PHE A 455 -12.31 -19.42 4.36
CA PHE A 455 -11.86 -18.76 3.12
C PHE A 455 -11.06 -19.68 2.20
N GLY A 456 -10.98 -20.99 2.50
CA GLY A 456 -10.20 -21.98 1.78
C GLY A 456 -9.03 -22.55 2.58
N ALA A 457 -8.32 -23.50 1.99
CA ALA A 457 -7.15 -24.11 2.61
C ALA A 457 -5.96 -23.14 2.55
N MET A 458 -5.43 -22.73 3.70
CA MET A 458 -4.29 -21.82 3.79
C MET A 458 -3.27 -22.23 4.86
N PRO A 459 -1.97 -21.96 4.66
CA PRO A 459 -0.96 -22.18 5.69
C PRO A 459 -1.23 -21.30 6.93
N PRO A 460 -1.09 -21.82 8.16
CA PRO A 460 -1.29 -21.04 9.38
C PRO A 460 -0.45 -19.75 9.44
N GLY A 461 0.78 -19.78 8.91
CA GLY A 461 1.68 -18.63 8.87
C GLY A 461 1.17 -17.47 7.99
N LEU A 462 0.28 -17.76 7.04
CA LEU A 462 -0.32 -16.80 6.13
C LEU A 462 -1.45 -15.99 6.81
N MET A 463 -2.15 -16.57 7.78
CA MET A 463 -3.17 -15.85 8.57
C MET A 463 -2.55 -14.71 9.40
N PHE A 464 -1.34 -14.93 9.92
CA PHE A 464 -0.62 -13.92 10.72
C PHE A 464 0.25 -12.99 9.87
N SER A 465 0.45 -13.26 8.58
CA SER A 465 1.25 -12.39 7.71
C SER A 465 0.62 -11.01 7.51
N LEU A 466 -0.73 -10.95 7.51
CA LEU A 466 -1.52 -9.74 7.31
C LEU A 466 -1.36 -8.72 8.45
N LEU A 467 -1.08 -9.20 9.67
CA LEU A 467 -0.97 -8.36 10.87
C LEU A 467 0.46 -7.89 11.17
N ARG A 468 1.45 -8.33 10.38
CA ARG A 468 2.86 -8.03 10.66
C ARG A 468 3.13 -6.53 10.52
N GLY A 469 3.72 -5.94 11.55
CA GLY A 469 3.99 -4.50 11.60
C GLY A 469 2.87 -3.74 12.31
N PHE A 470 1.60 -3.98 11.93
CA PHE A 470 0.44 -3.42 12.64
C PHE A 470 0.43 -3.82 14.12
N ASP A 471 0.80 -5.06 14.40
CA ASP A 471 0.96 -5.58 15.75
C ASP A 471 1.99 -4.82 16.58
N MET A 472 3.10 -4.35 15.99
CA MET A 472 4.09 -3.53 16.71
C MET A 472 3.55 -2.13 17.02
N VAL A 473 2.77 -1.55 16.12
CA VAL A 473 2.12 -0.26 16.40
C VAL A 473 1.17 -0.42 17.58
N ALA A 474 0.29 -1.43 17.56
CA ALA A 474 -0.62 -1.69 18.66
C ALA A 474 0.14 -1.96 19.97
N LEU A 475 1.10 -2.89 19.95
CA LEU A 475 1.87 -3.28 21.13
C LEU A 475 2.63 -2.12 21.78
N VAL A 476 3.16 -1.19 20.99
CA VAL A 476 3.92 -0.04 21.52
C VAL A 476 3.01 1.15 21.89
N THR A 477 1.93 1.41 21.16
CA THR A 477 1.09 2.59 21.37
C THR A 477 -0.11 2.36 22.30
N LEU A 478 -0.62 1.13 22.44
CA LEU A 478 -1.78 0.81 23.28
C LEU A 478 -1.63 1.25 24.75
N PRO A 479 -0.47 1.11 25.43
CA PRO A 479 -0.34 1.62 26.79
C PRO A 479 -0.66 3.11 26.89
N ILE A 480 -0.26 3.92 25.91
CA ILE A 480 -0.59 5.35 25.86
C ILE A 480 -2.09 5.56 25.65
N VAL A 481 -2.71 4.78 24.75
CA VAL A 481 -4.17 4.87 24.50
C VAL A 481 -4.98 4.55 25.76
N PHE A 482 -4.50 3.60 26.59
CA PHE A 482 -5.11 3.25 27.87
C PHE A 482 -4.70 4.18 29.04
N GLY A 483 -3.94 5.24 28.77
CA GLY A 483 -3.50 6.20 29.79
C GLY A 483 -2.41 5.68 30.74
N TRP A 484 -1.69 4.61 30.35
CA TRP A 484 -0.57 4.08 31.12
C TRP A 484 0.70 4.92 30.93
N SER A 485 1.68 4.71 31.82
CA SER A 485 2.96 5.42 31.74
C SER A 485 3.68 5.15 30.41
N PRO A 486 4.19 6.19 29.71
CA PRO A 486 4.98 6.05 28.49
C PRO A 486 6.23 5.17 28.66
N TRP A 487 6.75 5.05 29.88
CA TRP A 487 7.86 4.16 30.19
C TRP A 487 7.56 2.69 29.87
N ILE A 488 6.31 2.25 30.06
CA ILE A 488 5.89 0.89 29.72
C ILE A 488 6.04 0.67 28.21
N SER A 489 5.57 1.62 27.39
CA SER A 489 5.74 1.58 25.94
C SER A 489 7.21 1.57 25.52
N LEU A 490 8.07 2.34 26.18
CA LEU A 490 9.51 2.35 25.89
C LEU A 490 10.20 1.02 26.23
N VAL A 491 9.86 0.41 27.38
CA VAL A 491 10.37 -0.90 27.76
C VAL A 491 9.91 -1.98 26.77
N ILE A 492 8.62 -1.97 26.42
CA ILE A 492 8.06 -2.87 25.40
C ILE A 492 8.78 -2.70 24.07
N ALA A 493 9.02 -1.46 23.65
CA ALA A 493 9.74 -1.16 22.41
C ALA A 493 11.20 -1.62 22.45
N ALA A 494 11.90 -1.49 23.58
CA ALA A 494 13.26 -1.98 23.75
C ALA A 494 13.34 -3.50 23.63
N ILE A 495 12.39 -4.22 24.23
CA ILE A 495 12.27 -5.68 24.12
C ILE A 495 12.00 -6.07 22.65
N ALA A 496 11.02 -5.42 22.01
CA ALA A 496 10.68 -5.68 20.62
C ALA A 496 11.86 -5.41 19.67
N PHE A 497 12.62 -4.33 19.89
CA PHE A 497 13.84 -4.04 19.14
C PHE A 497 14.90 -5.13 19.32
N GLY A 498 15.10 -5.63 20.55
CA GLY A 498 15.99 -6.75 20.84
C GLY A 498 15.63 -8.00 20.02
N PHE A 499 14.35 -8.36 19.99
CA PHE A 499 13.85 -9.49 19.18
C PHE A 499 14.09 -9.26 17.68
N LEU A 500 13.68 -8.12 17.13
CA LEU A 500 13.82 -7.81 15.71
C LEU A 500 15.29 -7.79 15.25
N ARG A 501 16.19 -7.29 16.10
CA ARG A 501 17.64 -7.27 15.85
C ARG A 501 18.25 -8.67 15.88
N SER A 502 17.88 -9.48 16.88
CA SER A 502 18.49 -10.81 17.08
C SER A 502 18.25 -11.76 15.89
N GLY A 503 17.11 -11.59 15.19
CA GLY A 503 16.70 -12.54 14.16
C GLY A 503 16.27 -13.89 14.70
N LEU A 504 16.06 -14.01 16.02
CA LEU A 504 15.43 -15.17 16.65
C LEU A 504 13.99 -15.24 16.16
N ASP A 505 13.72 -16.25 15.33
CA ASP A 505 12.39 -16.53 14.82
C ASP A 505 11.75 -17.64 15.65
N LYS A 506 10.44 -17.55 15.90
CA LYS A 506 9.70 -18.57 16.64
C LYS A 506 9.86 -19.93 15.95
N GLU A 507 9.85 -19.96 14.62
CA GLU A 507 10.10 -21.17 13.83
C GLU A 507 11.51 -21.72 14.04
N SER A 508 12.55 -20.88 13.96
CA SER A 508 13.92 -21.34 14.22
C SER A 508 14.13 -21.79 15.67
N MET A 509 13.42 -21.18 16.63
CA MET A 509 13.45 -21.59 18.03
C MET A 509 12.73 -22.91 18.24
N MET A 510 11.61 -23.14 17.54
CA MET A 510 10.88 -24.40 17.55
C MET A 510 11.70 -25.51 16.88
N GLU A 511 12.29 -25.24 15.70
CA GLU A 511 13.22 -26.15 15.01
C GLU A 511 14.44 -26.45 15.89
N GLN A 512 15.06 -25.45 16.50
CA GLN A 512 16.17 -25.66 17.44
C GLN A 512 15.72 -26.44 18.67
N GLN A 513 14.52 -26.19 19.21
CA GLN A 513 13.98 -26.97 20.31
C GLN A 513 13.68 -28.41 19.89
N GLU A 514 13.19 -28.65 18.68
CA GLU A 514 12.97 -29.98 18.12
C GLU A 514 14.29 -30.72 17.87
N GLU A 515 15.29 -30.05 17.30
CA GLU A 515 16.64 -30.58 17.14
C GLU A 515 17.29 -30.89 18.49
N LEU A 516 17.16 -30.00 19.47
CA LEU A 516 17.65 -30.22 20.84
C LEU A 516 16.92 -31.39 21.51
N LYS A 517 15.60 -31.51 21.32
CA LYS A 517 14.82 -32.66 21.81
C LYS A 517 15.26 -33.96 21.14
N ARG A 518 15.46 -33.96 19.82
CA ARG A 518 16.01 -35.12 19.09
C ARG A 518 17.40 -35.49 19.60
N GLN A 519 18.28 -34.52 19.80
CA GLN A 519 19.62 -34.77 20.36
C GLN A 519 19.55 -35.32 21.79
N GLN A 520 18.64 -34.80 22.63
CA GLN A 520 18.41 -35.33 23.98
C GLN A 520 17.84 -36.74 23.96
N GLU A 521 16.94 -37.05 23.04
CA GLU A 521 16.39 -38.41 22.85
C GLU A 521 17.46 -39.37 22.32
N GLU A 522 18.28 -38.95 21.35
CA GLU A 522 19.43 -39.72 20.88
C GLU A 522 20.44 -39.97 22.01
N GLU A 523 20.72 -38.98 22.85
CA GLU A 523 21.60 -39.16 24.02
C GLU A 523 20.98 -40.09 25.08
N LYS A 524 19.66 -40.01 25.31
CA LYS A 524 18.95 -40.96 26.18
C LYS A 524 19.00 -42.38 25.62
N GLN A 525 18.78 -42.55 24.31
CA GLN A 525 18.87 -43.85 23.64
C GLN A 525 20.31 -44.40 23.59
N ARG A 526 21.32 -43.52 23.50
CA ARG A 526 22.74 -43.92 23.68
C ARG A 526 23.04 -44.33 25.11
N ARG A 527 22.53 -43.60 26.11
CA ARG A 527 22.66 -43.98 27.54
C ARG A 527 21.92 -45.29 27.85
N ALA A 528 20.82 -45.56 27.14
CA ALA A 528 20.06 -46.80 27.23
C ALA A 528 20.67 -47.97 26.42
N GLY A 529 21.81 -47.78 25.75
CA GLY A 529 22.55 -48.85 25.05
C GLY A 529 22.00 -49.23 23.67
N THR A 530 20.97 -48.55 23.17
CA THR A 530 20.31 -48.85 21.88
C THR A 530 20.99 -48.24 20.65
N LEU A 531 21.96 -47.33 20.82
CA LEU A 531 22.71 -46.69 19.74
C LEU A 531 24.24 -46.80 19.98
N PRO A 532 25.07 -47.05 18.95
CA PRO A 532 26.52 -47.10 19.11
C PRO A 532 27.09 -45.73 19.56
N GLY A 533 28.17 -45.77 20.34
CA GLY A 533 28.87 -44.59 20.85
C GLY A 533 29.43 -43.72 19.71
N LYS A 534 29.47 -42.39 19.90
CA LYS A 534 30.04 -41.47 18.91
C LYS A 534 31.53 -41.77 18.71
N GLU A 535 31.90 -42.33 17.57
CA GLU A 535 33.30 -42.35 17.13
C GLU A 535 33.76 -40.91 16.88
N LYS A 536 34.81 -40.49 17.60
CA LYS A 536 35.49 -39.23 17.31
C LYS A 536 36.23 -39.39 16.00
N ILE A 537 35.76 -38.73 14.94
CA ILE A 537 36.52 -38.60 13.69
C ILE A 537 37.83 -37.88 14.02
N GLN A 538 38.93 -38.64 14.12
CA GLN A 538 40.27 -38.08 14.21
C GLN A 538 40.66 -37.57 12.83
N VAL A 539 40.51 -36.27 12.61
CA VAL A 539 41.07 -35.61 11.43
C VAL A 539 42.59 -35.58 11.61
N GLN A 540 43.29 -36.57 11.05
CA GLN A 540 44.74 -36.50 10.90
C GLN A 540 45.07 -35.35 9.94
N ARG A 541 45.52 -34.21 10.48
CA ARG A 541 46.24 -33.22 9.67
C ARG A 541 47.57 -33.85 9.26
N LYS A 542 47.69 -34.25 7.99
CA LYS A 542 49.01 -34.49 7.40
C LYS A 542 49.80 -33.17 7.46
N ARG A 543 51.02 -33.26 8.02
CA ARG A 543 52.00 -32.16 8.09
C ARG A 543 52.45 -31.74 6.70
#